data_AF-E3QLV4-F1
#
_entry.id   AF-E3QLV4-F1
#
_cell.length_a   1.000
_cell.length_b   1.000
_cell.length_c   1.000
_cell.angle_alpha   90.00
_cell.angle_beta   90.00
_cell.angle_gamma   90.00
#
_symmetry.space_group_name_H-M   'P 1'
#
loop_
_entity.id
_entity.type
_entity.pdbx_description
1 polymer ?
#
loop_
_entity_poly.entity_id
_entity_poly.type
_entity_poly.pdbx_seq_one_letter_code
_entity_poly.pdbx_strand_id
1 'polypeptide(L)'
;MSSKPVASTLLYAASYAGAVTSLDLQAQEAGTTLEAFDSTTACAPNPSWLTLYQARSLLCCADRDLTNLTTTIYSFRDNNKGSFIPLNSRSIINRAVSSVLDLRPFFLVLAELCNIVAAYEVNPTATNVELRRSVLGWDPRAG
;
A
#
# COMPACT_ATOMS: atom_id res chain seq x y z
N MET A 1 1.51 -34.01 17.79
CA MET A 1 1.06 -34.09 16.38
C MET A 1 0.98 -32.67 15.87
N SER A 2 1.79 -32.28 14.89
CA SER A 2 1.70 -30.95 14.26
C SER A 2 0.50 -30.99 13.31
N SER A 3 -0.58 -30.28 13.67
CA SER A 3 -1.74 -30.09 12.81
C SER A 3 -1.31 -29.24 11.61
N LYS A 4 -1.41 -29.81 10.41
CA LYS A 4 -1.14 -29.09 9.18
C LYS A 4 -2.16 -27.95 9.04
N PRO A 5 -1.74 -26.72 8.69
CA PRO A 5 -2.68 -25.63 8.51
C PRO A 5 -3.70 -25.96 7.42
N VAL A 6 -4.98 -25.73 7.71
CA VAL A 6 -6.12 -25.96 6.82
C VAL A 6 -6.18 -24.84 5.77
N ALA A 7 -5.75 -23.65 6.14
CA ALA A 7 -5.54 -22.52 5.24
C ALA A 7 -4.40 -21.63 5.76
N SER A 8 -3.65 -21.03 4.84
CA SER A 8 -2.66 -19.99 5.12
C SER A 8 -3.01 -18.77 4.27
N THR A 9 -3.00 -17.59 4.88
CA THR A 9 -3.29 -16.31 4.23
C THR A 9 -2.18 -15.33 4.53
N LEU A 10 -1.59 -14.77 3.47
CA LEU A 10 -0.57 -13.74 3.58
C LEU A 10 -1.23 -12.38 3.81
N LEU A 11 -0.87 -11.74 4.92
CA LEU A 11 -1.32 -10.41 5.31
C LEU A 11 -0.12 -9.46 5.35
N TYR A 12 -0.38 -8.18 5.10
CA TYR A 12 0.60 -7.10 5.24
C TYR A 12 0.05 -6.06 6.18
N ALA A 13 0.85 -5.67 7.17
CA ALA A 13 0.49 -4.64 8.13
C ALA A 13 1.52 -3.53 8.11
N ALA A 14 1.06 -2.27 8.15
CA ALA A 14 1.93 -1.11 8.31
C ALA A 14 1.75 -0.52 9.72
N SER A 15 2.85 -0.16 10.37
CA SER A 15 2.90 0.52 11.65
C SER A 15 3.13 2.01 11.45
N TYR A 16 2.59 2.85 12.33
CA TYR A 16 2.88 4.30 12.34
C TYR A 16 4.38 4.63 12.47
N ALA A 17 5.21 3.70 12.96
CA ALA A 17 6.67 3.81 12.95
C ALA A 17 7.31 3.67 11.55
N GLY A 18 6.53 3.38 10.51
CA GLY A 18 6.99 3.17 9.13
C GLY A 18 7.45 1.75 8.80
N ALA A 19 7.19 0.80 9.70
CA ALA A 19 7.44 -0.61 9.46
C ALA A 19 6.28 -1.25 8.68
N VAL A 20 6.60 -1.99 7.63
CA VAL A 20 5.69 -2.90 6.93
C VAL A 20 6.12 -4.32 7.26
N THR A 21 5.18 -5.13 7.76
CA THR A 21 5.42 -6.49 8.22
C THR A 21 4.56 -7.45 7.42
N SER A 22 5.18 -8.52 6.94
CA SER A 22 4.49 -9.68 6.35
C SER A 22 4.12 -10.65 7.45
N LEU A 23 2.86 -11.04 7.45
CA LEU A 23 2.24 -11.90 8.44
C LEU A 23 1.62 -13.11 7.75
N ASP A 24 1.91 -14.31 8.24
CA ASP A 24 1.23 -15.54 7.83
C ASP A 24 0.12 -15.85 8.84
N LEU A 25 -1.13 -15.76 8.38
CA LEU A 25 -2.30 -16.17 9.14
C LEU A 25 -2.59 -17.63 8.81
N GLN A 26 -2.32 -18.52 9.76
CA GLN A 26 -2.56 -19.95 9.62
C GLN A 26 -3.80 -20.36 10.41
N ALA A 27 -4.83 -20.83 9.71
CA ALA A 27 -6.01 -21.41 10.32
C ALA A 27 -5.79 -22.92 10.51
N GLN A 28 -5.94 -23.39 11.75
CA GLN A 28 -5.86 -24.80 12.13
C GLN A 28 -7.16 -25.19 12.84
N GLU A 29 -7.47 -26.49 12.91
CA GLU A 29 -8.69 -26.97 13.60
C GLU A 29 -8.72 -26.56 15.08
N ALA A 30 -7.55 -26.43 15.72
CA ALA A 30 -7.40 -26.03 17.11
C ALA A 30 -7.41 -24.50 17.33
N GLY A 31 -7.40 -23.69 16.28
CA GLY A 31 -7.37 -22.23 16.36
C GLY A 31 -6.57 -21.57 15.24
N THR A 32 -6.55 -20.24 15.26
CA THR A 32 -5.85 -19.42 14.27
C THR A 32 -4.58 -18.84 14.88
N THR A 33 -3.44 -19.00 14.19
CA THR A 33 -2.16 -18.40 14.57
C THR A 33 -1.77 -17.32 13.57
N LEU A 34 -1.10 -16.27 14.06
CA LEU A 34 -0.58 -15.18 13.25
C LEU A 34 0.92 -15.04 13.52
N GLU A 35 1.75 -15.22 12.50
CA GLU A 35 3.21 -15.18 12.63
C GLU A 35 3.80 -14.11 11.72
N ALA A 36 4.64 -13.23 12.28
CA ALA A 36 5.43 -12.28 11.50
C ALA A 36 6.72 -12.95 11.05
N PHE A 37 7.00 -12.93 9.74
CA PHE A 37 8.18 -13.61 9.18
C PHE A 37 9.10 -12.69 8.36
N ASP A 38 8.63 -11.50 7.96
CA ASP A 38 9.49 -10.48 7.36
C ASP A 38 9.00 -9.08 7.73
N SER A 39 9.92 -8.11 7.78
CA SER A 39 9.57 -6.71 8.01
C SER A 39 10.59 -5.75 7.38
N THR A 40 10.11 -4.58 6.99
CA THR A 40 10.92 -3.50 6.43
C THR A 40 10.50 -2.15 6.99
N THR A 41 11.44 -1.23 7.20
CA THR A 41 11.17 0.15 7.66
C THR A 41 11.15 1.16 6.51
N ALA A 42 11.15 0.67 5.26
CA ALA A 42 11.29 1.50 4.07
C ALA A 42 9.98 2.18 3.62
N CYS A 43 8.92 2.12 4.42
CA CYS A 43 7.62 2.73 4.13
C CYS A 43 7.45 4.15 4.72
N ALA A 44 8.52 4.69 5.31
CA ALA A 44 8.57 5.99 5.99
C ALA A 44 7.55 6.16 7.15
N PRO A 45 7.77 7.08 8.10
CA PRO A 45 6.87 7.24 9.24
C PRO A 45 5.45 7.67 8.85
N ASN A 46 4.48 7.27 9.67
CA ASN A 46 3.06 7.58 9.49
C ASN A 46 2.44 7.11 8.16
N PRO A 47 2.56 5.83 7.77
CA PRO A 47 1.86 5.32 6.61
C PRO A 47 0.34 5.50 6.79
N SER A 48 -0.32 6.15 5.82
CA SER A 48 -1.78 6.28 5.79
C SER A 48 -2.45 5.21 4.94
N TRP A 49 -1.68 4.53 4.11
CA TRP A 49 -2.22 3.60 3.12
C TRP A 49 -1.22 2.50 2.77
N LEU A 50 -1.75 1.28 2.59
CA LEU A 50 -1.03 0.07 2.18
C LEU A 50 -1.94 -0.71 1.22
N THR A 51 -1.43 -1.09 0.05
CA THR A 51 -2.17 -1.93 -0.90
C THR A 51 -1.26 -2.95 -1.57
N LEU A 52 -1.79 -4.15 -1.81
CA LEU A 52 -1.13 -5.18 -2.59
C LEU A 52 -1.77 -5.25 -3.98
N TYR A 53 -0.97 -5.00 -5.01
CA TYR A 53 -1.32 -5.26 -6.38
C TYR A 53 -0.86 -6.67 -6.79
N GLN A 54 -1.73 -7.65 -6.53
CA GLN A 54 -1.44 -9.08 -6.73
C GLN A 54 -1.01 -9.42 -8.16
N ALA A 55 -1.57 -8.75 -9.18
CA ALA A 55 -1.28 -9.05 -10.59
C ALA A 55 0.20 -8.82 -10.97
N ARG A 56 0.95 -8.03 -10.20
CA ARG A 56 2.38 -7.76 -10.42
C ARG A 56 3.25 -8.01 -9.19
N SER A 57 2.70 -8.64 -8.15
CA SER A 57 3.36 -8.84 -6.86
C SER A 57 4.00 -7.53 -6.34
N LEU A 58 3.23 -6.43 -6.41
CA LEU A 58 3.71 -5.11 -6.01
C LEU A 58 2.95 -4.64 -4.77
N LEU A 59 3.66 -4.40 -3.68
CA LEU A 59 3.10 -3.75 -2.50
C LEU A 59 3.43 -2.26 -2.57
N CYS A 60 2.42 -1.41 -2.41
CA CYS A 60 2.60 0.03 -2.33
C CYS A 60 2.15 0.52 -0.98
N CYS A 61 2.92 1.45 -0.42
CA CYS A 61 2.48 2.19 0.74
C CYS A 61 2.68 3.68 0.51
N ALA A 62 1.92 4.50 1.22
CA ALA A 62 2.05 5.94 1.16
C ALA A 62 2.25 6.51 2.55
N ASP A 63 3.24 7.38 2.68
CA ASP A 63 3.40 8.17 3.89
C ASP A 63 2.34 9.27 3.96
N ARG A 64 2.04 9.66 5.19
CA ARG A 64 1.30 10.89 5.46
C ARG A 64 2.26 11.81 6.18
N ASP A 65 2.97 12.62 5.40
CA ASP A 65 3.65 13.76 5.99
C ASP A 65 2.60 14.66 6.67
N LEU A 66 2.76 14.85 7.97
CA LEU A 66 1.88 15.68 8.78
C LEU A 66 2.26 17.16 8.71
N THR A 67 3.48 17.44 8.23
CA THR A 67 4.08 18.77 8.17
C THR A 67 4.08 19.35 6.75
N ASN A 68 4.26 18.51 5.73
CA ASN A 68 4.24 18.93 4.33
C ASN A 68 2.97 18.47 3.62
N LEU A 69 2.59 19.18 2.55
CA LEU A 69 1.47 18.82 1.66
C LEU A 69 1.87 17.74 0.64
N THR A 70 2.97 17.01 0.89
CA THR A 70 3.51 16.00 0.01
C THR A 70 3.36 14.63 0.62
N THR A 71 2.88 13.68 -0.16
CA THR A 71 2.91 12.26 0.16
C THR A 71 3.90 11.59 -0.78
N THR A 72 4.68 10.66 -0.27
CA THR A 72 5.55 9.78 -1.03
C THR A 72 4.95 8.38 -1.06
N ILE A 73 4.74 7.87 -2.27
CA ILE A 73 4.37 6.48 -2.50
C ILE A 73 5.65 5.67 -2.60
N TYR A 74 5.82 4.68 -1.73
CA TYR A 74 6.90 3.71 -1.74
C TYR A 74 6.39 2.40 -2.34
N SER A 75 7.23 1.75 -3.13
CA SER A 75 6.89 0.50 -3.79
C SER A 75 7.89 -0.60 -3.48
N PHE A 76 7.35 -1.79 -3.24
CA PHE A 76 8.09 -3.01 -2.92
C PHE A 76 7.66 -4.10 -3.87
N ARG A 77 8.62 -4.85 -4.39
CA ARG A 77 8.33 -6.13 -5.02
C ARG A 77 8.21 -7.18 -3.94
N ASP A 78 7.08 -7.87 -3.92
CA ASP A 78 6.93 -9.12 -3.19
C ASP A 78 7.49 -10.26 -4.05
N ASN A 79 8.38 -11.07 -3.48
CA ASN A 79 8.96 -12.23 -4.14
C ASN A 79 8.05 -13.49 -4.11
N ASN A 80 6.73 -13.32 -3.96
CA ASN A 80 5.73 -14.39 -3.79
C ASN A 80 5.94 -15.24 -2.53
N LYS A 81 6.72 -14.74 -1.57
CA LYS A 81 6.90 -15.33 -0.24
C LYS A 81 6.79 -14.29 0.86
N GLY A 82 6.26 -13.10 0.55
CA GLY A 82 6.11 -12.00 1.47
C GLY A 82 7.42 -11.31 1.84
N SER A 83 8.48 -11.48 1.06
CA SER A 83 9.72 -10.73 1.30
C SER A 83 9.85 -9.54 0.38
N PHE A 84 10.34 -8.44 0.97
CA PHE A 84 10.32 -7.12 0.35
C PHE A 84 11.63 -6.77 -0.32
N ILE A 85 11.55 -6.46 -1.62
CA ILE A 85 12.63 -5.75 -2.31
C ILE A 85 12.14 -4.33 -2.57
N PRO A 86 12.70 -3.30 -1.90
CA PRO A 86 12.36 -1.92 -2.19
C PRO A 86 12.74 -1.60 -3.64
N LEU A 87 11.82 -0.99 -4.38
CA LEU A 87 12.01 -0.65 -5.78
C LEU A 87 12.32 0.83 -5.95
N ASN A 88 11.30 1.67 -5.75
CA ASN A 88 11.43 3.11 -5.92
C ASN A 88 10.35 3.84 -5.11
N SER A 89 10.53 5.15 -4.94
CA SER A 89 9.55 6.03 -4.32
C SER A 89 9.20 7.20 -5.23
N ARG A 90 7.97 7.70 -5.09
CA ARG A 90 7.48 8.83 -5.87
C ARG A 90 6.65 9.77 -5.02
N SER A 91 7.12 11.01 -4.90
CA SER A 91 6.37 12.06 -4.21
C SER A 91 5.27 12.62 -5.12
N ILE A 92 4.09 12.77 -4.52
CA ILE A 92 2.92 13.45 -5.05
C ILE A 92 2.64 14.68 -4.19
N ILE A 93 2.29 15.78 -4.86
CA ILE A 93 1.70 16.94 -4.19
C ILE A 93 0.28 16.51 -3.84
N ASN A 94 0.05 16.12 -2.59
CA ASN A 94 -1.22 15.99 -1.87
C ASN A 94 -1.01 15.16 -0.58
N ARG A 95 -1.93 15.26 0.39
CA ARG A 95 -1.98 14.33 1.53
C ARG A 95 -2.80 13.12 1.10
N ALA A 96 -2.18 11.99 0.80
CA ALA A 96 -2.95 10.81 0.43
C ALA A 96 -3.79 10.33 1.62
N VAL A 97 -5.11 10.23 1.41
CA VAL A 97 -6.07 9.79 2.43
C VAL A 97 -6.63 8.40 2.11
N SER A 98 -6.38 7.87 0.90
CA SER A 98 -6.76 6.55 0.37
C SER A 98 -8.04 6.56 -0.47
N SER A 99 -8.01 5.83 -1.59
CA SER A 99 -9.00 4.77 -1.92
C SER A 99 -8.45 3.96 -3.10
N VAL A 100 -8.81 2.67 -3.21
CA VAL A 100 -8.33 1.76 -4.27
C VAL A 100 -9.50 1.14 -5.01
N LEU A 101 -9.57 1.38 -6.32
CA LEU A 101 -10.31 0.60 -7.29
C LEU A 101 -9.27 -0.03 -8.24
N ASP A 102 -9.20 -1.37 -8.27
CA ASP A 102 -8.32 -2.11 -9.19
C ASP A 102 -8.94 -2.09 -10.60
N LEU A 103 -8.51 -1.13 -11.41
CA LEU A 103 -8.89 -1.01 -12.83
C LEU A 103 -7.71 -1.51 -13.66
N ARG A 104 -7.47 -2.82 -13.68
CA ARG A 104 -6.35 -3.40 -14.43
C ARG A 104 -6.25 -2.81 -15.84
N PRO A 105 -5.09 -2.23 -16.23
CA PRO A 105 -3.76 -2.39 -15.62
C PRO A 105 -3.34 -1.32 -14.57
N PHE A 106 -4.22 -0.45 -14.12
CA PHE A 106 -3.94 0.70 -13.25
C PHE A 106 -4.66 0.63 -11.90
N PHE A 107 -4.19 1.38 -10.91
CA PHE A 107 -4.97 1.65 -9.69
C PHE A 107 -5.20 3.14 -9.52
N LEU A 108 -6.37 3.47 -8.96
CA LEU A 108 -6.69 4.84 -8.57
C LEU A 108 -6.19 5.10 -7.15
N VAL A 109 -5.61 6.27 -6.91
CA VAL A 109 -5.31 6.77 -5.57
C VAL A 109 -6.14 8.02 -5.34
N LEU A 110 -6.94 8.05 -4.27
CA LEU A 110 -7.55 9.28 -3.80
C LEU A 110 -6.65 9.97 -2.78
N ALA A 111 -6.43 11.25 -3.00
CA ALA A 111 -5.74 12.12 -2.07
C ALA A 111 -6.62 13.32 -1.74
N GLU A 112 -6.54 13.75 -0.48
CA GLU A 112 -7.29 14.90 0.01
C GLU A 112 -6.34 16.08 0.20
N LEU A 113 -6.69 17.22 -0.39
CA LEU A 113 -5.94 18.46 -0.21
C LEU A 113 -6.91 19.57 0.21
N CYS A 114 -6.93 19.89 1.49
CA CYS A 114 -7.62 21.08 2.01
C CYS A 114 -9.02 21.31 1.41
N ASN A 115 -9.83 20.24 1.33
CA ASN A 115 -11.19 20.14 0.76
C ASN A 115 -11.31 19.69 -0.71
N ILE A 116 -10.22 19.39 -1.43
CA ILE A 116 -10.27 18.82 -2.78
C ILE A 116 -9.98 17.32 -2.70
N VAL A 117 -10.82 16.50 -3.33
CA VAL A 117 -10.53 15.09 -3.58
C VAL A 117 -9.91 14.98 -4.97
N ALA A 118 -8.66 14.51 -5.04
CA ALA A 118 -7.95 14.28 -6.28
C ALA A 118 -7.76 12.78 -6.52
N ALA A 119 -8.11 12.31 -7.72
CA ALA A 119 -7.84 10.95 -8.18
C ALA A 119 -6.58 10.90 -9.04
N TYR A 120 -5.67 9.98 -8.75
CA TYR A 120 -4.48 9.72 -9.56
C TYR A 120 -4.57 8.35 -10.20
N GLU A 121 -4.38 8.29 -11.51
CA GLU A 121 -4.12 7.03 -12.19
C GLU A 121 -2.66 6.67 -12.00
N VAL A 122 -2.42 5.54 -11.35
CA VAL A 122 -1.10 5.04 -11.07
C VAL A 122 -0.86 3.78 -11.88
N ASN A 123 0.23 3.80 -12.66
CA ASN A 123 0.71 2.70 -13.46
C ASN A 123 1.88 2.02 -12.75
N PRO A 124 1.63 0.94 -12.00
CA PRO A 124 2.70 0.09 -11.49
C PRO A 124 3.35 -0.66 -12.65
N THR A 125 4.60 -0.30 -12.96
CA THR A 125 5.47 -1.12 -13.79
C THR A 125 6.20 -2.13 -12.90
N ALA A 126 6.95 -3.05 -13.51
CA ALA A 126 7.72 -4.02 -12.73
C ALA A 126 8.73 -3.34 -11.78
N THR A 127 9.23 -2.15 -12.12
CA THR A 127 10.35 -1.50 -11.42
C THR A 127 10.01 -0.13 -10.86
N ASN A 128 8.86 0.44 -11.18
CA ASN A 128 8.51 1.81 -10.80
C ASN A 128 7.00 2.03 -10.73
N VAL A 129 6.60 3.05 -9.98
CA VAL A 129 5.24 3.55 -9.88
C VAL A 129 5.17 4.88 -10.64
N GLU A 130 4.48 4.88 -11.78
CA GLU A 130 4.32 6.07 -12.61
C GLU A 130 2.94 6.71 -12.38
N LEU A 131 2.92 8.02 -12.18
CA LEU A 131 1.68 8.80 -12.17
C LEU A 131 1.33 9.17 -13.59
N ARG A 132 0.22 8.62 -14.11
CA ARG A 132 -0.24 8.86 -15.48
C ARG A 132 -0.99 10.18 -15.61
N ARG A 133 -1.95 10.45 -14.71
CA ARG A 133 -2.83 11.63 -14.80
C ARG A 133 -3.52 11.94 -13.46
N SER A 134 -3.79 13.22 -13.19
CA SER A 134 -4.87 13.62 -12.28
C SER A 134 -6.21 13.47 -13.00
N VAL A 135 -7.03 12.53 -12.54
CA VAL A 135 -8.25 12.12 -13.25
C VAL A 135 -9.39 13.11 -13.00
N LEU A 136 -9.53 13.63 -11.77
CA LEU A 136 -10.52 14.65 -11.38
C LEU A 136 -10.12 15.29 -10.04
N GLY A 137 -10.34 16.60 -9.91
CA GLY A 137 -10.36 17.32 -8.64
C GLY A 137 -11.81 17.73 -8.35
N TRP A 138 -12.40 17.19 -7.30
CA TRP A 138 -13.74 17.57 -6.86
C TRP A 138 -13.64 18.44 -5.62
N ASP A 139 -14.17 19.68 -5.69
CA ASP A 139 -14.38 20.55 -4.54
C ASP A 139 -15.87 20.47 -4.16
N PRO A 140 -16.23 19.93 -2.97
CA PRO A 140 -17.60 19.88 -2.48
C PRO A 140 -18.28 21.26 -2.38
N ARG A 141 -17.50 22.35 -2.43
CA ARG A 141 -18.01 23.72 -2.33
C ARG A 141 -18.27 24.37 -3.69
N ALA A 142 -17.92 23.72 -4.80
CA ALA A 142 -17.94 24.34 -6.13
C ALA A 142 -19.28 24.33 -6.86
N GLY A 143 -20.30 23.58 -6.40
CA GLY A 143 -21.66 23.60 -6.96
C GLY A 143 -21.77 22.94 -8.33
#